data_AF-A0A973XAX5-F1
#
_entry.id   AF-A0A973XAX5-F1
#
_cell.length_a   1.000
_cell.length_b   1.000
_cell.length_c   1.000
_cell.angle_alpha   90.00
_cell.angle_beta   90.00
_cell.angle_gamma   90.00
#
_symmetry.space_group_name_H-M   'P 1'
#
loop_
_entity.id
_entity.type
_entity.pdbx_description
1 polymer ?
#
loop_
_entity_poly.entity_id
_entity_poly.type
_entity_poly.pdbx_seq_one_letter_code
_entity_poly.pdbx_strand_id
1 'polypeptide(L)' 'ARGTMIGRAMVYGLGAMGEEGVLKALQIIHKELDITMAFCGHTNIQTVNTNILLPGTYDFKN' A
#
# COMPACT_ATOMS: atom_id res chain seq x y z
N ALA A 1 -8.97 8.11 1.03
CA ALA A 1 -8.77 7.58 2.40
C ALA A 1 -7.49 8.20 2.99
N ARG A 2 -7.39 8.37 4.32
CA ARG A 2 -6.17 8.91 4.97
C ARG A 2 -5.16 7.83 5.39
N GLY A 3 -5.53 6.57 5.29
CA GLY A 3 -4.73 5.41 5.66
C GLY A 3 -5.53 4.12 5.45
N THR A 4 -4.86 2.97 5.55
CA THR A 4 -5.47 1.64 5.44
C THR A 4 -4.94 0.74 6.55
N MET A 5 -5.75 -0.22 7.01
CA MET A 5 -5.36 -1.18 8.03
C MET A 5 -4.73 -2.42 7.40
N ILE A 6 -3.61 -2.88 7.95
CA ILE A 6 -2.92 -4.10 7.52
C ILE A 6 -3.26 -5.22 8.50
N GLY A 7 -3.97 -6.25 8.02
CA GLY A 7 -4.39 -7.41 8.82
C GLY A 7 -3.55 -8.65 8.57
N ARG A 8 -4.05 -9.56 7.71
CA ARG A 8 -3.46 -10.90 7.50
C ARG A 8 -1.97 -10.89 7.16
N ALA A 9 -1.48 -9.90 6.42
CA ALA A 9 -0.06 -9.80 6.09
C ALA A 9 0.83 -9.72 7.35
N MET A 10 0.41 -8.97 8.37
CA MET A 10 1.10 -8.90 9.66
C MET A 10 1.05 -10.24 10.39
N VAL A 11 -0.13 -10.88 10.43
CA VAL A 11 -0.34 -12.19 11.10
C VAL A 11 0.50 -13.29 10.43
N TYR A 12 0.61 -13.28 9.11
CA TYR A 12 1.42 -14.24 8.38
C TYR A 12 2.91 -14.00 8.59
N GLY A 13 3.36 -12.74 8.63
CA GLY A 13 4.72 -12.41 9.03
C GLY A 13 5.03 -12.93 10.44
N LEU A 14 4.13 -12.66 11.39
CA LEU A 14 4.25 -13.13 12.77
C LEU A 14 4.33 -14.66 12.87
N GLY A 15 3.47 -15.37 12.15
CA GLY A 15 3.46 -16.83 12.14
C GLY A 15 4.68 -17.45 11.45
N ALA A 16 5.28 -16.76 10.48
CA ALA A 16 6.42 -17.29 9.72
C ALA A 16 7.77 -17.05 10.41
N MET A 17 7.99 -15.85 10.97
CA MET A 17 9.30 -15.44 11.52
C MET A 17 9.18 -14.57 12.78
N GLY A 18 8.06 -14.63 13.49
CA GLY A 18 7.86 -13.80 14.69
C GLY A 18 7.88 -12.30 14.37
N GLU A 19 8.41 -11.50 15.29
CA GLU A 19 8.52 -10.05 15.14
C GLU A 19 9.30 -9.63 13.88
N GLU A 20 10.39 -10.34 13.55
CA GLU A 20 11.18 -10.10 12.34
C GLU A 20 10.34 -10.28 11.07
N GLY A 21 9.44 -11.26 11.05
CA GLY A 21 8.53 -11.48 9.93
C GLY A 21 7.49 -10.37 9.79
N VAL A 22 7.01 -9.83 10.91
CA VAL A 22 6.13 -8.66 10.92
C VAL A 22 6.85 -7.44 10.36
N LEU A 23 8.07 -7.16 10.83
CA LEU A 23 8.89 -6.06 10.33
C LEU A 23 9.16 -6.21 8.84
N LYS A 24 9.48 -7.43 8.39
CA LYS A 24 9.71 -7.72 6.97
C LYS A 24 8.48 -7.44 6.12
N ALA A 25 7.29 -7.83 6.58
CA ALA A 25 6.03 -7.55 5.87
C ALA A 25 5.79 -6.04 5.72
N LEU A 26 6.03 -5.25 6.77
CA LEU A 26 5.92 -3.79 6.71
C LEU A 26 6.94 -3.16 5.75
N GLN A 27 8.19 -3.63 5.76
CA GLN A 27 9.23 -3.16 4.85
C GLN A 27 8.89 -3.45 3.39
N ILE A 28 8.35 -4.63 3.09
CA ILE A 28 7.91 -4.99 1.74
C ILE A 28 6.79 -4.04 1.31
N ILE A 29 5.75 -3.86 2.11
CA ILE A 29 4.62 -2.98 1.79
C ILE A 29 5.10 -1.54 1.56
N HIS A 30 5.99 -1.03 2.41
CA HIS A 30 6.57 0.30 2.25
C HIS A 30 7.35 0.43 0.93
N LYS A 31 8.21 -0.55 0.62
CA LYS A 31 9.02 -0.55 -0.60
C LYS A 31 8.15 -0.63 -1.87
N GLU A 32 7.15 -1.50 -1.88
CA GLU A 32 6.24 -1.64 -3.02
C GLU A 32 5.39 -0.38 -3.23
N LEU A 33 4.95 0.27 -2.15
CA LEU A 33 4.25 1.55 -2.23
C LEU A 33 5.14 2.63 -2.85
N ASP A 34 6.40 2.76 -2.40
CA ASP A 34 7.35 3.73 -2.91
C ASP A 34 7.62 3.54 -4.42
N ILE A 35 7.89 2.31 -4.84
CA ILE A 35 8.10 1.96 -6.26
C ILE A 35 6.83 2.26 -7.09
N THR A 36 5.65 1.88 -6.57
CA THR A 36 4.38 2.12 -7.27
C THR A 36 4.12 3.61 -7.45
N MET A 37 4.34 4.42 -6.41
CA MET A 37 4.18 5.88 -6.50
C MET A 37 5.15 6.47 -7.53
N ALA A 38 6.40 6.02 -7.56
CA ALA A 38 7.39 6.48 -8.53
C ALA A 38 6.93 6.20 -9.98
N PHE A 39 6.37 5.02 -10.25
CA PHE A 39 5.80 4.70 -11.57
C PHE A 39 4.54 5.51 -11.91
N CYS A 40 3.76 5.90 -10.91
CA CYS A 40 2.65 6.83 -11.09
C CYS A 40 3.11 8.30 -11.18
N GLY A 41 4.41 8.60 -11.13
CA GLY A 41 4.93 9.98 -11.18
C GLY A 41 4.72 10.78 -9.89
N HIS A 42 4.60 10.09 -8.75
CA HIS A 42 4.38 10.69 -7.43
C HIS A 42 5.56 10.39 -6.50
N THR A 43 6.03 11.40 -5.77
CA THR A 43 7.06 11.26 -4.72
C THR A 43 6.54 11.64 -3.34
N ASN A 44 5.31 12.17 -3.26
CA ASN A 44 4.65 12.54 -2.02
C ASN A 44 3.26 11.90 -1.98
N ILE A 45 2.98 11.10 -0.95
CA ILE A 45 1.68 10.43 -0.80
C ILE A 45 0.50 11.40 -0.73
N GLN A 46 0.73 12.64 -0.26
CA GLN A 46 -0.32 13.65 -0.15
C GLN A 46 -0.81 14.17 -1.51
N THR A 47 -0.06 13.97 -2.59
CA THR A 47 -0.46 14.40 -3.94
C THR A 47 -1.23 13.32 -4.71
N VAL A 48 -1.25 12.08 -4.20
CA VAL A 48 -1.95 10.95 -4.82
C VAL A 48 -3.47 11.17 -4.72
N ASN A 49 -4.14 11.17 -5.87
CA ASN A 49 -5.57 11.39 -5.99
C ASN A 49 -6.18 10.55 -7.13
N THR A 50 -7.50 10.62 -7.32
CA THR A 50 -8.26 9.79 -8.27
C THR A 50 -7.81 9.89 -9.73
N ASN A 51 -7.04 10.92 -10.10
CA ASN A 51 -6.54 11.10 -11.47
C ASN A 51 -5.53 10.01 -11.88
N ILE A 52 -4.94 9.27 -10.93
CA ILE A 52 -4.04 8.14 -11.25
C ILE A 52 -4.81 6.88 -11.69
N LEU A 53 -6.13 6.86 -11.52
CA LEU A 53 -6.96 5.71 -11.83
C LEU A 53 -7.64 5.90 -13.19
N LEU A 54 -7.72 4.83 -13.99
CA LEU A 54 -8.41 4.84 -15.29
C LEU A 54 -9.94 4.93 -15.09
N PRO A 55 -10.63 6.01 -15.55
CA PRO A 55 -12.06 6.15 -15.35
C PRO A 55 -12.85 4.97 -15.94
N GLY A 56 -13.92 4.55 -15.23
CA GLY A 56 -14.78 3.44 -15.64
C GLY A 56 -14.26 2.04 -15.28
N THR A 57 -13.06 1.93 -14.70
CA THR A 57 -12.55 0.64 -14.18
C THR A 57 -12.84 0.43 -12.69
N TYR A 58 -13.40 1.43 -12.01
CA TYR A 58 -13.73 1.41 -10.60
C TYR A 58 -15.14 1.98 -10.39
N ASP A 59 -15.91 1.38 -9.47
CA ASP A 59 -17.25 1.85 -9.11
C ASP A 59 -17.14 2.81 -7.92
N PHE A 60 -17.07 4.12 -8.19
CA PHE A 60 -17.43 5.12 -7.20
C PHE A 60 -18.85 5.58 -7.53
N LYS A 61 -19.82 5.18 -6.69
CA LYS A 61 -21.06 5.97 -6.58
C LYS A 61 -20.63 7.36 -6.08
N ASN A 62 -20.97 8.38 -6.87
CA ASN A 62 -20.80 9.79 -6.50
C ASN A 62 -21.32 10.06 -5.09
#